data_AF-A0A3M1LZ51-F1
#
_entry.id   AF-A0A3M1LZ51-F1
#
_cell.length_a   1.000
_cell.length_b   1.000
_cell.length_c   1.000
_cell.angle_alpha   90.00
_cell.angle_beta   90.00
_cell.angle_gamma   90.00
#
_symmetry.space_group_name_H-M   'P 1'
#
loop_
_entity.id
_entity.type
_entity.pdbx_description
1 polymer ?
#
loop_
_entity_poly.entity_id
_entity_poly.type
_entity_poly.pdbx_seq_one_letter_code
_entity_poly.pdbx_strand_id
1 'polypeptide(L)'
;MRRVLAGLACLGFLVQVAAGQETPAPGIRGYITPEGMRTFQRCRAAVFYHLDQAGRGDETVPVSFARVLREQIDFLMMQTLLRKIPDSIAESHARVQLIEEFYISFAETLRTERETMLDTARRERILFDCVPFVWAGLSSDINYLLSWRKKAIAAPPDPDPAAEVKWMEEKTRTLSASPGR
;
A
#
# COMPACT_ATOMS: atom_id res chain seq x y z
N MET A 1 -33.16 47.54 43.86
CA MET A 1 -33.17 46.15 44.40
C MET A 1 -33.45 45.20 43.23
N ARG A 2 -32.44 44.64 42.56
CA ARG A 2 -31.89 43.27 42.76
C ARG A 2 -32.99 42.19 42.86
N ARG A 3 -33.18 41.38 41.80
CA ARG A 3 -33.26 39.89 41.77
C ARG A 3 -33.72 39.43 40.36
N VAL A 4 -32.80 38.89 39.56
CA VAL A 4 -32.61 37.45 39.25
C VAL A 4 -33.77 36.86 38.44
N LEU A 5 -33.58 36.80 37.11
CA LEU A 5 -34.18 35.79 36.22
C LEU A 5 -33.09 35.36 35.24
N ALA A 6 -32.19 34.52 35.73
CA ALA A 6 -31.33 33.66 34.94
C ALA A 6 -31.78 32.23 35.23
N GLY A 7 -32.11 31.45 34.21
CA GLY A 7 -32.34 30.01 34.36
C GLY A 7 -33.56 29.50 33.60
N LEU A 8 -33.40 29.27 32.30
CA LEU A 8 -34.06 28.20 31.55
C LEU A 8 -33.51 28.18 30.12
N ALA A 9 -32.22 27.85 29.99
CA ALA A 9 -31.57 27.64 28.70
C ALA A 9 -30.43 26.62 28.88
N CYS A 10 -30.74 25.38 29.26
CA CYS A 10 -29.79 24.26 29.22
C CYS A 10 -30.51 22.97 29.61
N LEU A 11 -31.40 22.43 28.76
CA LEU A 11 -31.93 21.07 28.94
C LEU A 11 -32.54 20.50 27.65
N GLY A 12 -31.91 20.80 26.50
CA GLY A 12 -32.42 20.40 25.19
C GLY A 12 -31.38 19.79 24.25
N PHE A 13 -30.25 19.28 24.75
CA PHE A 13 -29.18 18.82 23.87
C PHE A 13 -28.33 17.66 24.43
N LEU A 14 -28.96 16.62 24.99
CA LEU A 14 -28.24 15.39 25.36
C LEU A 14 -29.05 14.12 25.07
N VAL A 15 -29.77 14.09 23.96
CA VAL A 15 -30.21 12.83 23.34
C VAL A 15 -29.82 12.88 21.86
N GLN A 16 -28.52 13.08 21.60
CA GLN A 16 -27.95 12.52 20.37
C GLN A 16 -27.88 11.02 20.61
N VAL A 17 -28.94 10.39 20.12
CA VAL A 17 -29.04 8.98 19.77
C VAL A 17 -27.64 8.52 19.37
N ALA A 18 -27.05 7.64 20.19
CA ALA A 18 -26.02 6.72 19.79
C ALA A 18 -26.66 5.77 18.76
N ALA A 19 -27.03 6.33 17.60
CA ALA A 19 -27.17 5.57 16.38
C ALA A 19 -25.75 5.12 16.15
N GLY A 20 -25.51 3.84 16.39
CA GLY A 20 -24.26 3.20 16.07
C GLY A 20 -23.90 3.64 14.66
N GLN A 21 -22.96 4.59 14.57
CA GLN A 21 -22.11 4.61 13.41
C GLN A 21 -21.37 3.29 13.55
N GLU A 22 -21.93 2.26 12.91
CA GLU A 22 -21.13 1.22 12.31
C GLU A 22 -20.06 1.98 11.55
N THR A 23 -18.92 2.21 12.20
CA THR A 23 -17.69 2.54 11.51
C THR A 23 -17.65 1.51 10.40
N PRO A 24 -17.81 1.92 9.12
CA PRO A 24 -17.86 0.96 8.04
C PRO A 24 -16.63 0.10 8.24
N ALA A 25 -16.84 -1.21 8.43
CA ALA A 25 -15.75 -2.17 8.54
C ALA A 25 -14.76 -1.77 7.45
N PRO A 26 -13.45 -1.56 7.75
CA PRO A 26 -12.53 -0.95 6.81
C PRO A 26 -12.44 -1.84 5.57
N GLY A 27 -13.35 -1.60 4.64
CA GLY A 27 -13.49 -2.30 3.40
C GLY A 27 -12.35 -1.86 2.51
N ILE A 28 -12.17 -2.56 1.40
CA ILE A 28 -11.08 -2.30 0.47
C ILE A 28 -11.08 -0.83 -0.02
N ARG A 29 -12.25 -0.16 -0.03
CA ARG A 29 -12.42 1.27 -0.32
C ARG A 29 -11.90 2.24 0.75
N GLY A 30 -11.77 1.82 2.01
CA GLY A 30 -11.23 2.67 3.08
C GLY A 30 -9.72 2.95 2.94
N TYR A 31 -9.04 2.25 2.04
CA TYR A 31 -7.58 2.30 1.90
C TYR A 31 -7.09 3.06 0.66
N ILE A 32 -7.97 3.44 -0.27
CA ILE A 32 -7.58 4.14 -1.50
C ILE A 32 -8.49 5.34 -1.73
N THR A 33 -7.92 6.54 -1.57
CA THR A 33 -8.62 7.79 -1.93
C THR A 33 -8.65 7.96 -3.45
N PRO A 34 -9.60 8.73 -4.02
CA PRO A 34 -9.60 9.00 -5.46
C PRO A 34 -8.30 9.62 -5.97
N GLU A 35 -7.66 10.47 -5.16
CA GLU A 35 -6.36 11.03 -5.46
C GLU A 35 -5.25 9.97 -5.44
N GLY A 36 -5.24 9.10 -4.43
CA GLY A 36 -4.32 7.96 -4.36
C GLY A 36 -4.46 7.02 -5.56
N MET A 37 -5.68 6.74 -6.00
CA MET A 37 -5.95 5.93 -7.18
C MET A 37 -5.38 6.57 -8.45
N ARG A 38 -5.60 7.88 -8.65
CA ARG A 38 -5.04 8.62 -9.80
C ARG A 38 -3.51 8.58 -9.80
N THR A 39 -2.89 8.82 -8.64
CA THR A 39 -1.43 8.76 -8.49
C THR A 39 -0.92 7.35 -8.80
N PHE A 40 -1.59 6.32 -8.29
CA PHE A 40 -1.26 4.92 -8.58
C PHE A 40 -1.34 4.59 -10.07
N GLN A 41 -2.43 4.98 -10.73
CA GLN A 41 -2.62 4.77 -12.18
C GLN A 41 -1.56 5.49 -13.01
N ARG A 42 -1.20 6.73 -12.62
CA ARG A 42 -0.12 7.49 -13.26
C ARG A 42 1.24 6.82 -13.09
N CYS A 43 1.53 6.29 -11.91
CA CYS A 43 2.75 5.52 -11.65
C CYS A 43 2.83 4.27 -12.52
N ARG A 44 1.74 3.51 -12.59
CA ARG A 44 1.66 2.32 -13.44
C ARG A 44 1.82 2.67 -14.92
N ALA A 45 1.27 3.81 -15.38
CA ALA A 45 1.40 4.27 -16.75
C ALA A 45 2.86 4.65 -17.07
N ALA A 46 3.54 5.37 -16.17
CA ALA A 46 4.95 5.72 -16.35
C ALA A 46 5.83 4.48 -16.45
N VAL A 47 5.61 3.48 -15.59
CA VAL A 47 6.30 2.19 -15.66
C VAL A 47 6.01 1.46 -16.96
N PHE A 48 4.75 1.41 -17.39
CA PHE A 48 4.37 0.78 -18.64
C PHE A 48 5.10 1.38 -19.85
N TYR A 49 5.03 2.71 -20.01
CA TYR A 49 5.67 3.41 -21.13
C TYR A 49 7.19 3.32 -21.07
N HIS A 50 7.79 3.28 -19.88
CA HIS A 50 9.25 3.16 -19.75
C HIS A 50 9.74 1.78 -20.17
N LEU A 51 8.99 0.73 -19.81
CA LEU A 51 9.33 -0.64 -20.21
C LEU A 51 9.02 -0.90 -21.68
N ASP A 52 8.00 -0.27 -22.25
CA ASP A 52 7.65 -0.37 -23.68
C ASP A 52 8.69 0.31 -24.59
N GLN A 53 9.28 1.41 -24.11
CA GLN A 53 10.30 2.16 -24.84
C GLN A 53 11.74 1.71 -24.56
N ALA A 54 11.91 0.74 -23.66
CA ALA A 54 13.20 0.22 -23.25
C ALA A 54 14.08 -0.16 -24.46
N GLY A 55 15.25 0.46 -24.56
CA GLY A 55 16.21 0.19 -25.63
C GLY A 55 16.29 1.25 -26.73
N ARG A 56 15.56 2.37 -26.58
CA ARG A 56 15.71 3.55 -27.45
C ARG A 56 16.94 4.41 -27.14
N GLY A 57 17.58 4.21 -25.98
CA GLY A 57 18.87 4.81 -25.63
C GLY A 57 18.83 6.18 -24.97
N ASP A 58 17.66 6.84 -24.93
CA ASP A 58 17.48 8.17 -24.34
C ASP A 58 17.15 8.14 -22.83
N GLU A 59 17.07 6.94 -22.25
CA GLU A 59 16.58 6.70 -20.89
C GLU A 59 17.73 6.77 -19.88
N THR A 60 17.54 7.56 -18.82
CA THR A 60 18.46 7.63 -17.67
C THR A 60 18.08 6.65 -16.57
N VAL A 61 16.78 6.32 -16.46
CA VAL A 61 16.28 5.36 -15.47
C VAL A 61 16.53 3.93 -15.96
N PRO A 62 17.27 3.10 -15.21
CA PRO A 62 17.56 1.73 -15.63
C PRO A 62 16.28 0.89 -15.79
N VAL A 63 16.24 0.02 -16.80
CA VAL A 63 15.12 -0.93 -17.01
C VAL A 63 14.87 -1.81 -15.78
N SER A 64 15.93 -2.21 -15.08
CA SER A 64 15.83 -2.99 -13.83
C SER A 64 15.05 -2.24 -12.74
N PHE A 65 15.25 -0.92 -12.62
CA PHE A 65 14.51 -0.09 -11.68
C PHE A 65 13.01 -0.07 -12.00
N ALA A 66 12.66 0.16 -13.28
CA ALA A 66 11.25 0.16 -13.70
C ALA A 66 10.58 -1.22 -13.54
N ARG A 67 11.32 -2.32 -13.73
CA ARG A 67 10.83 -3.68 -13.45
C ARG A 67 10.54 -3.91 -11.98
N VAL A 68 11.44 -3.50 -11.09
CA VAL A 68 11.21 -3.58 -9.64
C VAL A 68 9.99 -2.75 -9.24
N LEU A 69 9.85 -1.53 -9.77
CA LEU A 69 8.68 -0.70 -9.49
C LEU A 69 7.38 -1.34 -10.01
N ARG A 70 7.42 -2.01 -11.17
CA ARG A 70 6.29 -2.80 -11.69
C ARG A 70 5.89 -3.91 -10.73
N GLU A 71 6.85 -4.71 -10.26
CA GLU A 71 6.59 -5.83 -9.34
C GLU A 71 5.96 -5.34 -8.03
N GLN A 72 6.40 -4.19 -7.51
CA GLN A 72 5.81 -3.59 -6.30
C GLN A 72 4.37 -3.11 -6.56
N ILE A 73 4.11 -2.47 -7.70
CA ILE A 73 2.77 -2.05 -8.12
C ILE A 73 1.85 -3.27 -8.27
N ASP A 74 2.31 -4.32 -8.93
CA ASP A 74 1.54 -5.56 -9.14
C ASP A 74 1.26 -6.25 -7.79
N PHE A 75 2.22 -6.25 -6.86
CA PHE A 75 2.01 -6.74 -5.50
C PHE A 75 0.93 -5.94 -4.77
N LEU A 76 0.97 -4.61 -4.82
CA LEU A 76 -0.04 -3.75 -4.19
C LEU A 76 -1.44 -3.97 -4.77
N MET A 77 -1.55 -4.12 -6.09
CA MET A 77 -2.82 -4.48 -6.72
C MET A 77 -3.32 -5.82 -6.19
N MET A 78 -2.47 -6.85 -6.19
CA MET A 78 -2.84 -8.18 -5.73
C MET A 78 -3.24 -8.20 -4.25
N GLN A 79 -2.50 -7.53 -3.38
CA GLN A 79 -2.87 -7.42 -1.97
C GLN A 79 -4.19 -6.68 -1.81
N THR A 80 -4.35 -5.52 -2.45
CA THR A 80 -5.62 -4.79 -2.43
C THR A 80 -6.79 -5.66 -2.89
N LEU A 81 -6.56 -6.42 -3.97
CA LEU A 81 -7.59 -7.24 -4.63
C LEU A 81 -7.83 -8.58 -3.97
N LEU A 82 -6.96 -9.12 -3.11
CA LEU A 82 -7.08 -10.47 -2.55
C LEU A 82 -7.05 -10.53 -1.02
N ARG A 83 -6.66 -9.46 -0.32
CA ARG A 83 -6.42 -9.46 1.13
C ARG A 83 -7.61 -9.91 1.98
N LYS A 84 -8.85 -9.61 1.58
CA LYS A 84 -10.07 -10.00 2.31
C LYS A 84 -11.03 -10.75 1.40
N ILE A 85 -11.58 -11.89 1.82
CA ILE A 85 -12.74 -12.50 1.14
C ILE A 85 -13.97 -11.65 1.51
N PRO A 86 -14.79 -11.21 0.54
CA PRO A 86 -15.93 -10.37 0.86
C PRO A 86 -16.93 -11.19 1.67
N ASP A 87 -17.40 -10.65 2.79
CA ASP A 87 -18.36 -11.31 3.68
C ASP A 87 -19.82 -11.01 3.31
N SER A 88 -20.03 -10.09 2.37
CA SER A 88 -21.34 -9.65 1.92
C SER A 88 -21.40 -9.34 0.42
N ILE A 89 -22.62 -9.27 -0.12
CA ILE A 89 -22.87 -8.84 -1.51
C ILE A 89 -22.40 -7.40 -1.73
N ALA A 90 -22.62 -6.52 -0.77
CA ALA A 90 -22.18 -5.12 -0.85
C ALA A 90 -20.64 -5.01 -0.92
N GLU A 91 -19.91 -5.78 -0.11
CA GLU A 91 -18.45 -5.85 -0.20
C GLU A 91 -17.98 -6.44 -1.53
N SER A 92 -18.67 -7.47 -2.02
CA SER A 92 -18.37 -8.10 -3.32
C SER A 92 -18.52 -7.09 -4.46
N HIS A 93 -19.62 -6.32 -4.48
CA HIS A 93 -19.86 -5.27 -5.46
C HIS A 93 -18.80 -4.16 -5.37
N ALA A 94 -18.47 -3.70 -4.17
CA ALA A 94 -17.41 -2.70 -3.99
C ALA A 94 -16.04 -3.18 -4.48
N ARG A 95 -15.74 -4.48 -4.35
CA ARG A 95 -14.52 -5.08 -4.92
C ARG A 95 -14.54 -5.08 -6.44
N VAL A 96 -15.66 -5.45 -7.06
CA VAL A 96 -15.80 -5.44 -8.52
C VAL A 96 -15.57 -4.03 -9.06
N GLN A 97 -16.19 -3.00 -8.45
CA GLN A 97 -15.96 -1.61 -8.84
C GLN A 97 -14.48 -1.21 -8.72
N LEU A 98 -13.81 -1.64 -7.66
CA LEU A 98 -12.38 -1.37 -7.50
C LEU A 98 -11.53 -2.07 -8.58
N ILE A 99 -11.87 -3.30 -8.96
CA ILE A 99 -11.23 -4.01 -10.08
C ILE A 99 -11.43 -3.21 -11.38
N GLU A 100 -12.64 -2.74 -11.64
CA GLU A 100 -12.94 -1.91 -12.81
C GLU A 100 -12.09 -0.63 -12.81
N GLU A 101 -11.97 0.06 -11.69
CA GLU A 101 -11.11 1.24 -11.53
C GLU A 101 -9.62 0.90 -11.79
N PHE A 102 -9.13 -0.25 -11.34
CA PHE A 102 -7.74 -0.65 -11.58
C PHE A 102 -7.45 -1.02 -13.04
N TYR A 103 -8.38 -1.66 -13.74
CA TYR A 103 -8.12 -2.21 -15.07
C TYR A 103 -8.70 -1.37 -16.20
N ILE A 104 -9.96 -0.95 -16.09
CA ILE A 104 -10.67 -0.19 -17.13
C ILE A 104 -10.18 1.26 -17.12
N SER A 105 -10.21 1.93 -15.97
CA SER A 105 -9.75 3.33 -15.89
C SER A 105 -8.24 3.48 -16.11
N PHE A 106 -7.47 2.40 -15.98
CA PHE A 106 -6.06 2.42 -16.38
C PHE A 106 -5.88 2.57 -17.90
N ALA A 107 -6.72 1.92 -18.72
CA ALA A 107 -6.67 2.11 -20.18
C ALA A 107 -6.99 3.57 -20.55
N GLU A 108 -7.94 4.19 -19.85
CA GLU A 108 -8.23 5.62 -20.01
C GLU A 108 -7.07 6.51 -19.58
N THR A 109 -6.36 6.13 -18.51
CA THR A 109 -5.15 6.82 -18.05
C THR A 109 -4.06 6.77 -19.11
N LEU A 110 -3.81 5.60 -19.71
CA LEU A 110 -2.83 5.45 -20.80
C LEU A 110 -3.17 6.37 -21.98
N ARG A 111 -4.45 6.47 -22.35
CA ARG A 111 -4.91 7.37 -23.41
C ARG A 111 -4.71 8.84 -23.05
N THR A 112 -5.06 9.22 -21.82
CA THR A 112 -5.08 10.63 -21.38
C THR A 112 -3.69 11.18 -21.08
N GLU A 113 -2.81 10.36 -20.49
CA GLU A 113 -1.45 10.74 -20.13
C GLU A 113 -0.44 10.51 -21.27
N ARG A 114 -0.87 9.99 -22.43
CA ARG A 114 0.01 9.56 -23.52
C ARG A 114 1.10 10.57 -23.87
N GLU A 115 0.73 11.83 -24.08
CA GLU A 115 1.68 12.88 -24.46
C GLU A 115 2.74 13.11 -23.39
N THR A 116 2.32 13.15 -22.12
CA THR A 116 3.22 13.25 -20.96
C THR A 116 4.16 12.04 -20.86
N MET A 117 3.66 10.84 -21.13
CA MET A 117 4.44 9.59 -20.98
C MET A 117 5.41 9.32 -22.14
N LEU A 118 5.13 9.89 -23.32
CA LEU A 118 6.04 9.84 -24.47
C LEU A 118 7.27 10.74 -24.29
N ASP A 119 7.15 11.82 -23.51
CA ASP A 119 8.29 12.65 -23.08
C ASP A 119 9.11 11.89 -22.02
N THR A 120 10.34 11.50 -22.38
CA THR A 120 11.24 10.74 -21.50
C THR A 120 11.54 11.47 -20.20
N ALA A 121 11.85 12.77 -20.24
CA ALA A 121 12.21 13.52 -19.03
C ALA A 121 11.02 13.65 -18.07
N ARG A 122 9.81 13.85 -18.59
CA ARG A 122 8.59 13.88 -17.77
C ARG A 122 8.26 12.50 -17.21
N ARG A 123 8.30 11.46 -18.04
CA ARG A 123 8.06 10.07 -17.61
C ARG A 123 9.01 9.66 -16.49
N GLU A 124 10.30 9.92 -16.63
CA GLU A 124 11.30 9.55 -15.63
C GLU A 124 11.14 10.32 -14.33
N ARG A 125 10.76 11.60 -14.39
CA ARG A 125 10.39 12.37 -13.20
C ARG A 125 9.23 11.70 -12.46
N ILE A 126 8.18 11.30 -13.18
CA ILE A 126 7.04 10.59 -12.59
C ILE A 126 7.51 9.29 -11.94
N LEU A 127 8.41 8.52 -12.56
CA LEU A 127 8.95 7.29 -11.97
C LEU A 127 9.64 7.55 -10.62
N PHE A 128 10.44 8.62 -10.51
CA PHE A 128 11.06 8.99 -9.24
C PHE A 128 10.04 9.44 -8.20
N ASP A 129 9.04 10.24 -8.58
CA ASP A 129 7.96 10.68 -7.69
C ASP A 129 7.11 9.51 -7.18
N CYS A 130 7.04 8.42 -7.95
CA CYS A 130 6.31 7.21 -7.58
C CYS A 130 6.99 6.37 -6.50
N VAL A 131 8.32 6.45 -6.35
CA VAL A 131 9.07 5.66 -5.35
C VAL A 131 8.52 5.83 -3.93
N PRO A 132 8.43 7.04 -3.36
CA PRO A 132 7.94 7.21 -2.00
C PRO A 132 6.48 6.77 -1.84
N PHE A 133 5.65 6.98 -2.87
CA PHE A 133 4.25 6.59 -2.86
C PHE A 133 4.07 5.05 -2.85
N VAL A 134 4.74 4.35 -3.76
CA VAL A 134 4.70 2.89 -3.84
C VAL A 134 5.34 2.26 -2.60
N TRP A 135 6.46 2.81 -2.13
CA TRP A 135 7.12 2.34 -0.91
C TRP A 135 6.25 2.48 0.34
N ALA A 136 5.51 3.58 0.49
CA ALA A 136 4.60 3.77 1.60
C ALA A 136 3.49 2.71 1.62
N GLY A 137 2.89 2.43 0.45
CA GLY A 137 1.91 1.35 0.30
C GLY A 137 2.51 -0.02 0.64
N LEU A 138 3.67 -0.33 0.07
CA LEU A 138 4.33 -1.63 0.25
C LEU A 138 4.72 -1.85 1.71
N SER A 139 5.28 -0.84 2.36
CA SER A 139 5.66 -0.90 3.78
C SER A 139 4.45 -1.14 4.68
N SER A 140 3.31 -0.50 4.37
CA SER A 140 2.06 -0.74 5.10
C SER A 140 1.61 -2.19 4.98
N ASP A 141 1.61 -2.75 3.77
CA ASP A 141 1.21 -4.14 3.55
C ASP A 141 2.20 -5.15 4.15
N ILE A 142 3.51 -4.89 4.08
CA ILE A 142 4.53 -5.71 4.74
C ILE A 142 4.29 -5.71 6.26
N ASN A 143 4.08 -4.54 6.87
CA ASN A 143 3.81 -4.44 8.30
C ASN A 143 2.52 -5.18 8.69
N TYR A 144 1.47 -5.07 7.87
CA TYR A 144 0.25 -5.85 8.04
C TYR A 144 0.51 -7.36 7.99
N LEU A 145 1.20 -7.85 6.95
CA LEU A 145 1.54 -9.27 6.79
C LEU A 145 2.42 -9.80 7.94
N LEU A 146 3.37 -9.00 8.42
CA LEU A 146 4.18 -9.33 9.59
C LEU A 146 3.34 -9.40 10.87
N SER A 147 2.38 -8.49 11.04
CA SER A 147 1.46 -8.52 12.17
C SER A 147 0.54 -9.75 12.14
N TRP A 148 0.09 -10.15 10.95
CA TRP A 148 -0.70 -11.35 10.76
C TRP A 148 0.13 -12.60 11.03
N ARG A 149 1.37 -12.68 10.51
CA ARG A 149 2.31 -13.77 10.78
C ARG A 149 2.55 -13.96 12.29
N LYS A 150 2.72 -12.88 13.05
CA LYS A 150 2.88 -12.93 14.52
C LYS A 150 1.66 -13.50 15.24
N LYS A 151 0.46 -13.36 14.68
CA LYS A 151 -0.80 -13.84 15.27
C LYS A 151 -1.20 -15.23 14.77
N ALA A 152 -0.86 -15.57 13.53
CA ALA A 152 -1.21 -16.83 12.88
C ALA A 152 -0.27 -17.98 13.24
N ILE A 153 0.95 -17.67 13.69
CA ILE A 153 1.89 -18.65 14.23
C ILE A 153 1.78 -18.53 15.76
N ALA A 154 1.39 -19.61 16.45
CA ALA A 154 1.77 -19.76 17.86
C ALA A 154 3.28 -19.62 17.87
N ALA A 155 3.79 -18.48 18.35
CA ALA A 155 5.22 -18.18 18.27
C ALA A 155 5.98 -19.41 18.77
N PRO A 156 6.93 -19.97 17.99
CA PRO A 156 7.81 -20.98 18.56
C PRO A 156 8.37 -20.37 19.86
N PRO A 157 8.49 -21.16 20.94
CA PRO A 157 9.04 -20.64 22.18
C PRO A 157 10.34 -19.92 21.84
N ASP A 158 10.53 -18.73 22.43
CA ASP A 158 11.76 -17.96 22.23
C ASP A 158 12.94 -18.95 22.35
N PRO A 159 13.86 -18.96 21.36
CA PRO A 159 15.00 -19.83 21.46
C PRO A 159 15.70 -19.57 22.79
N ASP A 160 16.12 -20.63 23.48
CA ASP A 160 16.91 -20.48 24.70
C ASP A 160 18.09 -19.54 24.38
N PRO A 161 18.22 -18.37 25.06
CA PRO A 161 19.27 -17.42 24.78
C PRO A 161 20.67 -18.07 24.84
N ALA A 162 20.84 -19.09 25.67
CA ALA A 162 22.10 -19.84 25.75
C ALA A 162 22.35 -20.70 24.48
N ALA A 163 21.29 -21.28 23.90
CA ALA A 163 21.37 -22.03 22.66
C ALA A 163 21.64 -21.13 21.45
N GLU A 164 21.08 -19.92 21.44
CA GLU A 164 21.28 -18.94 20.37
C GLU A 164 22.71 -18.35 20.39
N VAL A 165 23.24 -18.03 21.58
CA VAL A 165 24.65 -17.64 21.75
C VAL A 165 25.58 -18.74 21.26
N LYS A 166 25.33 -19.99 21.68
CA LYS A 166 26.15 -21.14 21.27
C LYS A 166 26.12 -21.37 19.75
N TRP A 167 24.96 -21.22 19.12
CA TRP A 167 24.81 -21.32 17.66
C TRP A 167 25.57 -20.20 16.93
N MET A 168 25.49 -18.96 17.43
CA MET A 168 26.22 -17.81 16.86
C MET A 168 27.74 -17.96 16.99
N GLU A 169 28.23 -18.42 18.14
CA GLU A 169 29.65 -18.72 18.36
C GLU A 169 30.14 -19.81 17.40
N GLU A 170 29.34 -20.86 17.21
CA GLU A 170 29.68 -21.97 16.33
C GLU A 170 29.69 -21.56 14.85
N LYS A 171 28.70 -20.78 14.41
CA LYS A 171 28.68 -20.21 13.06
C LYS A 171 29.87 -19.28 12.83
N THR A 172 30.16 -18.39 13.76
CA THR A 172 31.31 -17.47 13.69
C THR A 172 32.64 -18.24 13.62
N ARG A 173 32.77 -19.31 14.41
CA ARG A 173 33.93 -20.21 14.36
C ARG A 173 34.06 -20.91 13.01
N THR A 174 32.98 -21.44 12.45
CA THR A 174 33.02 -22.09 11.12
C THR A 174 33.34 -21.11 9.98
N LEU A 175 32.85 -19.87 10.05
CA LEU A 175 33.14 -18.83 9.05
C LEU A 175 34.58 -18.31 9.13
N SER A 176 35.13 -18.17 10.34
CA SER A 176 36.53 -17.77 10.56
C SER A 176 37.52 -18.91 10.34
N ALA A 177 37.09 -20.16 10.43
CA ALA A 177 37.90 -21.34 10.10
C ALA A 177 37.92 -21.67 8.61
N SER A 178 37.15 -20.96 7.76
CA SER A 178 37.19 -21.13 6.31
C SER A 178 38.32 -20.28 5.72
N PRO A 179 39.46 -20.86 5.30
CA PRO A 179 40.50 -20.09 4.65
C PRO A 179 39.96 -19.64 3.29
N GLY A 180 40.02 -18.34 3.02
CA GLY A 180 39.54 -17.76 1.77
C GLY A 180 40.00 -18.57 0.55
N ARG A 181 39.03 -18.99 -0.26
CA ARG A 181 39.19 -19.35 -1.66
C ARG A 181 38.26 -18.49 -2.47
#